data_AF-A0A4U8W405-F1
#
_entry.id   AF-A0A4U8W405-F1
#
_cell.length_a   1.000
_cell.length_b   1.000
_cell.length_c   1.000
_cell.angle_alpha   90.00
_cell.angle_beta   90.00
_cell.angle_gamma   90.00
#
_symmetry.space_group_name_H-M   'P 1'
#
loop_
_entity.id
_entity.type
_entity.pdbx_description
1 polymer ?
#
loop_
_entity_poly.entity_id
_entity_poly.type
_entity_poly.pdbx_seq_one_letter_code
_entity_poly.pdbx_strand_id
1 'polypeptide(L)'
;MSSCEDIAAAWLSGTEFAGNHAAVNLLSRAISPDDFAADRESLPISAAADPVTSATILELLERGQVPTMAAIRTLTAQNEMRREAERVARLGRRAQRWIDDFGRLLATVAEAHWLANGVGPTRRDALASEPVALLIQSRVGEIAPSAVKHLWLIERAQRAGWIAYDDAPGSLCAARRFHSEQYGDRVSAQPIQLIGATVARHVDRAGDHTWRELAVHMRDRSGVPIFFDGADALAQQRWLTIAGWITVHEDRPALGPRGRRALARKPR
;
A
#
# COMPACT_ATOMS: atom_id res chain seq x y z
N MET A 1 -20.00 -53.61 8.28
CA MET A 1 -19.11 -52.44 8.27
C MET A 1 -19.33 -51.76 6.92
N SER A 2 -19.91 -50.56 6.89
CA SER A 2 -20.02 -49.83 5.62
C SER A 2 -18.61 -49.55 5.10
N SER A 3 -18.38 -49.81 3.82
CA SER A 3 -17.06 -49.53 3.23
C SER A 3 -16.81 -48.02 3.23
N CYS A 4 -15.55 -47.58 3.29
CA CYS A 4 -15.23 -46.15 3.21
C CYS A 4 -15.70 -45.54 1.88
N GLU A 5 -15.86 -46.36 0.85
CA GLU A 5 -16.49 -45.99 -0.42
C GLU A 5 -17.99 -45.71 -0.27
N ASP A 6 -18.73 -46.52 0.50
CA ASP A 6 -20.17 -46.29 0.76
C ASP A 6 -20.38 -44.97 1.51
N ILE A 7 -19.52 -44.69 2.49
CA ILE A 7 -19.55 -43.44 3.26
C ILE A 7 -19.24 -42.24 2.35
N ALA A 8 -18.20 -42.34 1.52
CA ALA A 8 -17.84 -41.30 0.57
C ALA A 8 -18.93 -41.07 -0.48
N ALA A 9 -19.52 -42.13 -1.02
CA ALA A 9 -20.62 -42.07 -1.97
C ALA A 9 -21.88 -41.46 -1.35
N ALA A 10 -22.22 -41.83 -0.12
CA ALA A 10 -23.34 -41.25 0.61
C ALA A 10 -23.14 -39.74 0.85
N TRP A 11 -21.93 -39.32 1.23
CA TRP A 11 -21.63 -37.91 1.43
C TRP A 11 -21.69 -37.11 0.12
N LEU A 12 -21.14 -37.64 -0.97
CA LEU A 12 -21.12 -36.97 -2.28
C LEU A 12 -22.48 -36.96 -2.98
N SER A 13 -23.44 -37.80 -2.57
CA SER A 13 -24.76 -37.92 -3.20
C SER A 13 -25.57 -36.62 -3.24
N GLY A 14 -25.31 -35.69 -2.31
CA GLY A 14 -25.93 -34.37 -2.25
C GLY A 14 -25.15 -33.25 -2.96
N THR A 15 -24.12 -33.58 -3.75
CA THR A 15 -23.17 -32.62 -4.34
C THR A 15 -23.10 -32.79 -5.87
N GLU A 16 -22.34 -31.92 -6.54
CA GLU A 16 -22.09 -32.04 -7.99
C GLU A 16 -21.29 -33.30 -8.38
N PHE A 17 -20.70 -34.00 -7.41
CA PHE A 17 -19.96 -35.24 -7.61
C PHE A 17 -20.81 -36.50 -7.41
N ALA A 18 -22.13 -36.38 -7.32
CA ALA A 18 -23.02 -37.53 -7.20
C ALA A 18 -22.79 -38.53 -8.36
N GLY A 19 -22.49 -39.79 -8.02
CA GLY A 19 -22.17 -40.84 -9.00
C GLY A 19 -20.75 -40.79 -9.60
N ASN A 20 -19.90 -39.86 -9.17
CA ASN A 20 -18.51 -39.77 -9.65
C ASN A 20 -17.60 -40.74 -8.88
N HIS A 21 -17.32 -41.90 -9.48
CA HIS A 21 -16.44 -42.92 -8.90
C HIS A 21 -15.02 -42.44 -8.60
N ALA A 22 -14.46 -41.52 -9.40
CA ALA A 22 -13.13 -40.98 -9.16
C ALA A 22 -13.10 -40.10 -7.90
N ALA A 23 -14.13 -39.27 -7.71
CA ALA A 23 -14.27 -38.45 -6.50
C ALA A 23 -14.54 -39.30 -5.25
N VAL A 24 -15.35 -40.36 -5.37
CA VAL A 24 -15.57 -41.35 -4.30
C VAL A 24 -14.25 -41.99 -3.87
N ASN A 25 -13.42 -42.42 -4.83
CA ASN A 25 -12.11 -43.02 -4.55
C ASN A 25 -11.13 -42.03 -3.91
N LEU A 26 -11.14 -40.76 -4.31
CA LEU A 26 -10.27 -39.75 -3.70
C LEU A 26 -10.70 -39.45 -2.25
N LEU A 27 -12.01 -39.37 -1.99
CA LEU A 27 -12.55 -39.12 -0.66
C LEU A 27 -12.39 -40.33 0.26
N SER A 28 -12.61 -41.56 -0.23
CA SER A 28 -12.42 -42.78 0.55
C SER A 28 -10.97 -42.93 1.04
N ARG A 29 -9.99 -42.59 0.19
CA ARG A 29 -8.56 -42.53 0.55
C ARG A 29 -8.22 -41.49 1.62
N ALA A 30 -9.03 -40.44 1.76
CA ALA A 30 -8.86 -39.46 2.83
C ALA A 30 -9.50 -39.94 4.13
N ILE A 31 -10.64 -40.63 4.05
CA ILE A 31 -11.36 -41.17 5.22
C ILE A 31 -10.57 -42.33 5.86
N SER A 32 -10.01 -43.25 5.06
CA SER A 32 -9.19 -44.36 5.54
C SER A 32 -7.84 -44.35 4.84
N PRO A 33 -6.85 -43.60 5.35
CA PRO A 33 -5.54 -43.51 4.73
C PRO A 33 -4.73 -44.80 4.90
N ASP A 34 -4.94 -45.55 5.99
CA ASP A 34 -4.18 -46.76 6.34
C ASP A 34 -4.30 -47.86 5.28
N ASP A 35 -5.42 -47.89 4.55
CA ASP A 35 -5.64 -48.79 3.42
C ASP A 35 -4.76 -48.43 2.20
N PHE A 36 -4.09 -47.27 2.20
CA PHE A 36 -3.35 -46.72 1.07
C PHE A 36 -1.95 -46.16 1.41
N ALA A 37 -1.69 -45.73 2.65
CA ALA A 37 -0.40 -45.24 3.17
C ALA A 37 -0.44 -45.08 4.71
N ALA A 38 0.43 -45.79 5.43
CA ALA A 38 0.38 -45.97 6.90
C ALA A 38 0.70 -44.75 7.79
N ASP A 39 1.05 -43.58 7.24
CA ASP A 39 1.52 -42.41 8.00
C ASP A 39 0.64 -41.15 7.81
N ARG A 40 -0.60 -41.30 7.35
CA ARG A 40 -1.48 -40.16 7.03
C ARG A 40 -2.63 -40.02 8.03
N GLU A 41 -2.86 -38.79 8.48
CA GLU A 41 -3.99 -38.45 9.35
C GLU A 41 -5.32 -38.64 8.59
N SER A 42 -6.22 -39.45 9.15
CA SER A 42 -7.56 -39.68 8.63
C SER A 42 -8.39 -38.40 8.64
N LEU A 43 -9.21 -38.20 7.61
CA LEU A 43 -10.23 -37.17 7.56
C LEU A 43 -11.46 -37.63 8.35
N PRO A 44 -11.74 -37.06 9.54
CA PRO A 44 -12.96 -37.39 10.25
C PRO A 44 -14.18 -36.86 9.47
N ILE A 45 -15.15 -37.73 9.20
CA ILE A 45 -16.37 -37.39 8.44
C ILE A 45 -17.15 -36.26 9.12
N SER A 46 -17.03 -36.12 10.45
CA SER A 46 -17.63 -35.01 11.19
C SER A 46 -17.04 -33.63 10.83
N ALA A 47 -15.78 -33.57 10.37
CA ALA A 47 -15.20 -32.32 9.86
C ALA A 47 -15.87 -31.88 8.55
N ALA A 48 -16.43 -32.81 7.77
CA ALA A 48 -17.14 -32.51 6.54
C ALA A 48 -18.55 -31.92 6.76
N ALA A 49 -18.97 -31.74 8.03
CA ALA A 49 -20.18 -30.99 8.38
C ALA A 49 -19.95 -29.48 8.53
N ASP A 50 -18.71 -29.03 8.71
CA ASP A 50 -18.36 -27.60 8.72
C ASP A 50 -18.42 -27.04 7.29
N PRO A 51 -19.26 -26.02 7.00
CA PRO A 51 -19.47 -25.54 5.64
C PRO A 51 -18.20 -25.09 4.91
N VAL A 52 -17.23 -24.53 5.63
CA VAL A 52 -15.95 -24.10 5.05
C VAL A 52 -15.13 -25.32 4.64
N THR A 53 -15.05 -26.31 5.52
CA THR A 53 -14.35 -27.57 5.28
C THR A 53 -15.01 -28.37 4.14
N SER A 54 -16.34 -28.47 4.11
CA SER A 54 -17.08 -29.14 3.02
C SER A 54 -16.79 -28.50 1.66
N ALA A 55 -16.81 -27.17 1.58
CA ALA A 55 -16.51 -26.46 0.33
C ALA A 55 -15.07 -26.70 -0.13
N THR A 56 -14.10 -26.68 0.80
CA THR A 56 -12.70 -26.98 0.50
C THR A 56 -12.49 -28.43 0.05
N ILE A 57 -13.22 -29.40 0.63
CA ILE A 57 -13.21 -30.81 0.19
C ILE A 57 -13.65 -30.90 -1.27
N LEU A 58 -14.77 -30.27 -1.64
CA LEU A 58 -15.28 -30.28 -3.01
C LEU A 58 -14.29 -29.64 -4.00
N GLU A 59 -13.67 -28.50 -3.62
CA GLU A 59 -12.64 -27.84 -4.44
C GLU A 59 -11.39 -28.70 -4.67
N LEU A 60 -10.99 -29.50 -3.66
CA LEU A 60 -9.89 -30.46 -3.82
C LEU A 60 -10.27 -31.62 -4.74
N LEU A 61 -11.49 -32.13 -4.64
CA LEU A 61 -12.00 -33.20 -5.50
C LEU A 61 -12.12 -32.73 -6.96
N GLU A 62 -12.56 -31.49 -7.20
CA GLU A 62 -12.61 -30.88 -8.53
C GLU A 62 -11.21 -30.83 -9.18
N ARG A 63 -10.18 -30.61 -8.36
CA ARG A 63 -8.76 -30.62 -8.77
C ARG A 63 -8.14 -32.01 -8.87
N GLY A 64 -8.91 -33.07 -8.63
CA GLY A 64 -8.42 -34.45 -8.60
C GLY A 64 -7.44 -34.74 -7.45
N GLN A 65 -7.50 -33.96 -6.36
CA GLN A 65 -6.63 -34.11 -5.20
C GLN A 65 -7.32 -34.87 -4.06
N VAL A 66 -6.52 -35.61 -3.27
CA VAL A 66 -7.03 -36.31 -2.07
C VAL A 66 -7.25 -35.28 -0.95
N PRO A 67 -8.46 -35.14 -0.40
CA PRO A 67 -8.80 -34.11 0.59
C PRO A 67 -8.30 -34.46 2.00
N THR A 68 -6.99 -34.55 2.19
CA THR A 68 -6.38 -34.74 3.52
C THR A 68 -6.55 -33.49 4.39
N MET A 69 -6.52 -33.63 5.73
CA MET A 69 -6.60 -32.49 6.65
C MET A 69 -5.53 -31.42 6.39
N ALA A 70 -4.31 -31.83 6.02
CA ALA A 70 -3.24 -30.90 5.63
C ALA A 70 -3.55 -30.13 4.35
N ALA A 71 -4.10 -30.80 3.32
CA ALA A 71 -4.52 -30.16 2.08
C ALA A 71 -5.69 -29.20 2.30
N ILE A 72 -6.67 -29.59 3.13
CA ILE A 72 -7.81 -28.75 3.52
C ILE A 72 -7.31 -27.49 4.24
N ARG A 73 -6.49 -27.62 5.30
CA ARG A 73 -5.95 -26.47 6.03
C ARG A 73 -5.16 -25.52 5.12
N THR A 74 -4.34 -26.09 4.24
CA THR A 74 -3.53 -25.31 3.28
C THR A 74 -4.41 -24.55 2.30
N LEU A 75 -5.39 -25.22 1.69
CA LEU A 75 -6.27 -24.58 0.71
C LEU A 75 -7.21 -23.56 1.36
N THR A 76 -7.73 -23.83 2.56
CA THR A 76 -8.51 -22.85 3.33
C THR A 76 -7.69 -21.59 3.59
N ALA A 77 -6.46 -21.73 4.08
CA ALA A 77 -5.58 -20.57 4.30
C ALA A 77 -5.26 -19.82 2.99
N GLN A 78 -4.99 -20.53 1.90
CA GLN A 78 -4.77 -19.92 0.59
C GLN A 78 -6.00 -19.18 0.06
N ASN A 79 -7.19 -19.74 0.26
CA ASN A 79 -8.46 -19.12 -0.12
C ASN A 79 -8.75 -17.86 0.69
N GLU A 80 -8.46 -17.88 2.00
CA GLU A 80 -8.54 -16.68 2.85
C GLU A 80 -7.55 -15.61 2.39
N MET A 81 -6.29 -15.98 2.13
CA MET A 81 -5.28 -15.07 1.58
C MET A 81 -5.71 -14.49 0.24
N ARG A 82 -6.28 -15.30 -0.67
CA ARG A 82 -6.78 -14.86 -1.97
C ARG A 82 -7.96 -13.89 -1.82
N ARG A 83 -8.93 -14.21 -0.95
CA ARG A 83 -10.08 -13.34 -0.67
C ARG A 83 -9.64 -12.01 -0.10
N GLU A 84 -8.67 -12.02 0.82
CA GLU A 84 -8.10 -10.80 1.38
C GLU A 84 -7.31 -10.01 0.32
N ALA A 85 -6.52 -10.67 -0.54
CA ALA A 85 -5.82 -10.02 -1.64
C ALA A 85 -6.78 -9.38 -2.66
N GLU A 86 -7.85 -10.06 -3.04
CA GLU A 86 -8.89 -9.51 -3.91
C GLU A 86 -9.63 -8.35 -3.27
N ARG A 87 -9.93 -8.45 -1.97
CA ARG A 87 -10.52 -7.36 -1.19
C ARG A 87 -9.59 -6.16 -1.17
N VAL A 88 -8.29 -6.36 -0.93
CA VAL A 88 -7.25 -5.33 -0.98
C VAL A 88 -7.15 -4.71 -2.39
N ALA A 89 -7.22 -5.51 -3.45
CA ALA A 89 -7.21 -5.00 -4.83
C ALA A 89 -8.45 -4.15 -5.16
N ARG A 90 -9.65 -4.58 -4.72
CA ARG A 90 -10.90 -3.82 -4.87
C ARG A 90 -10.84 -2.50 -4.09
N LEU A 91 -10.36 -2.55 -2.85
CA LEU A 91 -10.11 -1.36 -2.03
C LEU A 91 -9.09 -0.44 -2.68
N GLY A 92 -8.04 -0.99 -3.29
CA GLY A 92 -7.00 -0.23 -3.96
C GLY A 92 -7.49 0.60 -5.15
N ARG A 93 -8.48 0.07 -5.88
CA ARG A 93 -9.17 0.83 -6.96
C ARG A 93 -10.10 1.91 -6.41
N ARG A 94 -10.81 1.65 -5.31
CA ARG A 94 -11.70 2.63 -4.67
C ARG A 94 -10.91 3.76 -4.02
N ALA A 95 -9.80 3.44 -3.36
CA ALA A 95 -8.88 4.37 -2.74
C ALA A 95 -8.22 5.33 -3.72
N GLN A 96 -8.00 4.90 -4.97
CA GLN A 96 -7.49 5.81 -5.99
C GLN A 96 -8.41 7.01 -6.24
N ARG A 97 -9.72 6.87 -6.05
CA ARG A 97 -10.70 7.94 -6.31
C ARG A 97 -10.70 9.03 -5.25
N TRP A 98 -10.25 8.72 -4.03
CA TRP A 98 -10.24 9.66 -2.90
C TRP A 98 -8.83 9.90 -2.37
N ILE A 99 -7.80 9.53 -3.13
CA ILE A 99 -6.41 9.69 -2.71
C ILE A 99 -6.02 11.16 -2.56
N ASP A 100 -6.64 12.05 -3.33
CA ASP A 100 -6.40 13.48 -3.23
C ASP A 100 -7.03 14.07 -1.97
N ASP A 101 -8.26 13.66 -1.61
CA ASP A 101 -8.89 14.04 -0.34
C ASP A 101 -8.07 13.56 0.86
N PHE A 102 -7.65 12.29 0.82
CA PHE A 102 -6.80 11.69 1.85
C PHE A 102 -5.46 12.40 1.97
N GLY A 103 -4.77 12.57 0.85
CA GLY A 103 -3.45 13.17 0.80
C GLY A 103 -3.48 14.61 1.29
N ARG A 104 -4.46 15.39 0.85
CA ARG A 104 -4.68 16.77 1.32
C ARG A 104 -4.91 16.80 2.83
N LEU A 105 -5.83 15.98 3.35
CA LEU A 105 -6.15 15.97 4.78
C LEU A 105 -4.95 15.58 5.63
N LEU A 106 -4.20 14.56 5.20
CA LEU A 106 -2.99 14.10 5.86
C LEU A 106 -1.89 15.17 5.83
N ALA A 107 -1.75 15.89 4.72
CA ALA A 107 -0.83 17.02 4.60
C ALA A 107 -1.22 18.19 5.52
N THR A 108 -2.52 18.51 5.63
CA THR A 108 -3.03 19.51 6.57
C THR A 108 -2.69 19.15 8.01
N VAL A 109 -2.92 17.91 8.42
CA VAL A 109 -2.58 17.43 9.77
C VAL A 109 -1.08 17.49 10.01
N ALA A 110 -0.27 17.05 9.04
CA ALA A 110 1.18 17.12 9.16
C ALA A 110 1.68 18.57 9.28
N GLU A 111 1.16 19.49 8.48
CA GLU A 111 1.57 20.90 8.52
C GLU A 111 1.17 21.56 9.84
N ALA A 112 -0.06 21.34 10.31
CA ALA A 112 -0.50 21.85 11.60
C ALA A 112 0.38 21.33 12.75
N HIS A 113 0.79 20.06 12.70
CA HIS A 113 1.68 19.48 13.70
C HIS A 113 3.09 20.07 13.64
N TRP A 114 3.64 20.31 12.45
CA TRP A 114 4.94 21.01 12.30
C TRP A 114 4.89 22.42 12.88
N LEU A 115 3.83 23.17 12.59
CA LEU A 115 3.65 24.54 13.10
C LEU A 115 3.55 24.56 14.63
N ALA A 116 2.89 23.56 15.22
CA ALA A 116 2.72 23.48 16.67
C ALA A 116 3.96 22.96 17.42
N ASN A 117 4.71 22.01 16.85
CA ASN A 117 5.71 21.25 17.59
C ASN A 117 7.15 21.41 17.06
N GLY A 118 7.35 22.07 15.91
CA GLY A 118 8.66 22.15 15.26
C GLY A 118 9.18 20.80 14.72
N VAL A 119 8.35 19.76 14.74
CA VAL A 119 8.62 18.42 14.21
C VAL A 119 7.35 17.84 13.60
N GLY A 120 7.49 16.95 12.62
CA GLY A 120 6.36 16.27 12.00
C GLY A 120 5.80 15.16 12.90
N PRO A 121 4.56 14.73 12.66
CA PRO A 121 3.99 13.60 13.38
C PRO A 121 4.64 12.30 12.91
N THR A 122 4.55 11.25 13.72
CA THR A 122 4.80 9.92 13.18
C THR A 122 3.67 9.51 12.23
N ARG A 123 3.93 8.54 11.36
CA ARG A 123 2.88 7.97 10.50
C ARG A 123 1.70 7.45 11.31
N ARG A 124 1.96 6.88 12.50
CA ARG A 124 0.93 6.37 13.41
C ARG A 124 0.08 7.52 13.95
N ASP A 125 0.71 8.59 14.44
CA ASP A 125 -0.01 9.73 15.03
C ASP A 125 -0.87 10.44 13.98
N ALA A 126 -0.34 10.61 12.77
CA ALA A 126 -1.08 11.22 11.67
C ALA A 126 -2.32 10.40 11.27
N LEU A 127 -2.20 9.06 11.21
CA LEU A 127 -3.32 8.16 10.94
C LEU A 127 -4.33 8.09 12.10
N ALA A 128 -3.86 8.24 13.34
CA ALA A 128 -4.70 8.25 14.54
C ALA A 128 -5.40 9.59 14.77
N SER A 129 -5.00 10.65 14.04
CA SER A 129 -5.71 11.93 14.10
C SER A 129 -7.17 11.75 13.73
N GLU A 130 -8.06 12.34 14.52
CA GLU A 130 -9.51 12.24 14.36
C GLU A 130 -9.98 12.48 12.91
N PRO A 131 -9.60 13.57 12.22
CA PRO A 131 -10.11 13.81 10.87
C PRO A 131 -9.67 12.74 9.87
N VAL A 132 -8.43 12.23 9.98
CA VAL A 132 -7.91 11.19 9.10
C VAL A 132 -8.58 9.85 9.40
N ALA A 133 -8.76 9.50 10.68
CA ALA A 133 -9.42 8.28 11.11
C ALA A 133 -10.88 8.25 10.63
N LEU A 134 -11.63 9.35 10.77
CA LEU A 134 -13.01 9.48 10.28
C LEU A 134 -13.11 9.34 8.76
N LEU A 135 -12.19 9.96 8.01
CA LEU A 135 -12.16 9.80 6.55
C LEU A 135 -11.93 8.34 6.15
N ILE A 136 -10.97 7.65 6.80
CA ILE A 136 -10.71 6.25 6.51
C ILE A 136 -11.93 5.38 6.87
N GLN A 137 -12.53 5.59 8.04
CA GLN A 137 -13.71 4.84 8.47
C GLN A 137 -14.89 5.02 7.50
N SER A 138 -15.16 6.24 7.06
CA SER A 138 -16.26 6.53 6.12
C SER A 138 -16.04 5.93 4.72
N ARG A 139 -14.79 5.80 4.26
CA ARG A 139 -14.47 5.33 2.90
C ARG A 139 -14.18 3.83 2.82
N VAL A 140 -13.68 3.24 3.92
CA VAL A 140 -13.15 1.87 3.95
C VAL A 140 -13.83 1.00 5.02
N GLY A 141 -14.51 1.59 6.01
CA GLY A 141 -15.06 0.90 7.18
C GLY A 141 -14.08 0.83 8.34
N GLU A 142 -14.39 0.04 9.37
CA GLU A 142 -13.51 -0.12 10.53
C GLU A 142 -12.22 -0.85 10.17
N ILE A 143 -11.11 -0.31 10.69
CA ILE A 143 -9.77 -0.79 10.43
C ILE A 143 -8.94 -0.69 11.71
N ALA A 144 -8.22 -1.75 12.05
CA ALA A 144 -7.16 -1.68 13.05
C ALA A 144 -6.05 -0.70 12.59
N PRO A 145 -5.64 0.28 13.42
CA PRO A 145 -4.63 1.30 13.05
C PRO A 145 -3.27 0.75 12.58
N SER A 146 -2.92 -0.47 12.98
CA SER A 146 -1.69 -1.17 12.56
C SER A 146 -1.80 -1.87 11.20
N ALA A 147 -2.96 -1.83 10.55
CA ALA A 147 -3.17 -2.58 9.32
C ALA A 147 -2.30 -2.05 8.18
N VAL A 148 -1.64 -2.97 7.47
CA VAL A 148 -0.77 -2.71 6.30
C VAL A 148 -1.40 -1.78 5.26
N LYS A 149 -2.73 -1.79 5.13
CA LYS A 149 -3.48 -0.92 4.21
C LYS A 149 -3.30 0.58 4.47
N HIS A 150 -3.03 1.01 5.71
CA HIS A 150 -2.74 2.41 5.98
C HIS A 150 -1.38 2.84 5.44
N LEU A 151 -0.38 1.95 5.49
CA LEU A 151 0.94 2.20 4.91
C LEU A 151 0.84 2.43 3.41
N TRP A 152 0.03 1.62 2.73
CA TRP A 152 -0.19 1.76 1.30
C TRP A 152 -0.89 3.08 0.91
N LEU A 153 -1.84 3.57 1.71
CA LEU A 153 -2.47 4.88 1.50
C LEU A 153 -1.45 6.01 1.66
N ILE A 154 -0.60 5.95 2.68
CA ILE A 154 0.50 6.90 2.90
C ILE A 154 1.45 6.91 1.70
N GLU A 155 1.91 5.75 1.25
CA GLU A 155 2.78 5.67 0.07
C GLU A 155 2.13 6.25 -1.18
N ARG A 156 0.83 6.05 -1.38
CA ARG A 156 0.11 6.64 -2.52
C ARG A 156 -0.03 8.15 -2.40
N ALA A 157 -0.32 8.68 -1.21
CA ALA A 157 -0.36 10.12 -0.97
C ALA A 157 1.02 10.75 -1.23
N GLN A 158 2.10 10.07 -0.83
CA GLN A 158 3.47 10.50 -1.10
C GLN A 158 3.79 10.48 -2.61
N ARG A 159 3.43 9.41 -3.33
CA ARG A 159 3.62 9.33 -4.79
C ARG A 159 2.81 10.40 -5.54
N ALA A 160 1.61 10.70 -5.06
CA ALA A 160 0.78 11.79 -5.58
C ALA A 160 1.39 13.17 -5.27
N GLY A 161 2.28 13.28 -4.29
CA GLY A 161 2.99 14.51 -3.95
C GLY A 161 2.29 15.37 -2.91
N TRP A 162 1.33 14.81 -2.16
CA TRP A 162 0.65 15.50 -1.06
C TRP A 162 1.49 15.57 0.21
N ILE A 163 2.25 14.51 0.48
CA ILE A 163 3.11 14.38 1.66
C ILE A 163 4.52 13.98 1.27
N ALA A 164 5.48 14.22 2.17
CA ALA A 164 6.82 13.65 2.13
C ALA A 164 7.17 13.10 3.52
N TYR A 165 8.01 12.07 3.53
CA TYR A 165 8.61 11.48 4.72
C TYR A 165 9.87 10.71 4.31
N ASP A 166 10.75 10.49 5.28
CA ASP A 166 11.90 9.59 5.20
C ASP A 166 11.81 8.53 6.33
N ASP A 167 12.91 7.83 6.59
CA ASP A 167 12.94 6.77 7.60
C ASP A 167 13.02 7.31 9.04
N ALA A 168 13.28 8.61 9.22
CA ALA A 168 13.34 9.21 10.54
C ALA A 168 11.93 9.36 11.14
N PRO A 169 11.72 8.97 12.41
CA PRO A 169 10.48 9.28 13.11
C PRO A 169 10.23 10.79 13.13
N GLY A 170 8.98 11.21 12.90
CA GLY A 170 8.60 12.62 12.90
C GLY A 170 8.98 13.41 11.64
N SER A 171 9.36 12.74 10.55
CA SER A 171 9.65 13.41 9.27
C SER A 171 8.43 13.62 8.37
N LEU A 172 7.23 13.18 8.76
CA LEU A 172 6.05 13.37 7.91
C LEU A 172 5.75 14.87 7.76
N CYS A 173 5.69 15.37 6.53
CA CYS A 173 5.36 16.76 6.24
C CYS A 173 4.44 16.88 5.02
N ALA A 174 3.80 18.05 4.87
CA ALA A 174 3.17 18.42 3.62
C ALA A 174 4.21 18.53 2.50
N ALA A 175 3.82 18.18 1.27
CA ALA A 175 4.69 18.22 0.10
C ALA A 175 4.12 19.11 -1.01
N ARG A 176 4.77 19.06 -2.18
CA ARG A 176 4.54 19.95 -3.32
C ARG A 176 3.07 20.26 -3.58
N ARG A 177 2.21 19.25 -3.74
CA ARG A 177 0.79 19.46 -4.12
C ARG A 177 0.04 20.30 -3.09
N PHE A 178 0.29 20.06 -1.80
CA PHE A 178 -0.33 20.84 -0.73
C PHE A 178 0.00 22.33 -0.84
N HIS A 179 1.27 22.67 -1.08
CA HIS A 179 1.70 24.07 -1.22
C HIS A 179 1.31 24.69 -2.55
N SER A 180 1.36 23.92 -3.64
CA SER A 180 1.14 24.42 -4.99
C SER A 180 -0.32 24.62 -5.35
N GLU A 181 -1.22 23.90 -4.68
CA GLU A 181 -2.64 23.86 -5.02
C GLU A 181 -3.28 25.25 -5.04
N GLN A 182 -2.95 26.11 -4.07
CA GLN A 182 -3.47 27.47 -3.98
C GLN A 182 -3.04 28.38 -5.14
N TYR A 183 -2.01 28.00 -5.91
CA TYR A 183 -1.47 28.81 -7.01
C TYR A 183 -1.95 28.36 -8.39
N GLY A 184 -2.62 27.21 -8.51
CA GLY A 184 -3.13 26.68 -9.77
C GLY A 184 -2.06 26.65 -10.88
N ASP A 185 -2.41 27.15 -12.06
CA ASP A 185 -1.54 27.15 -13.25
C ASP A 185 -0.40 28.19 -13.20
N ARG A 186 -0.29 28.98 -12.12
CA ARG A 186 0.80 29.95 -11.95
C ARG A 186 2.15 29.28 -11.65
N VAL A 187 2.12 28.01 -11.27
CA VAL A 187 3.30 27.20 -10.96
C VAL A 187 3.24 25.86 -11.67
N SER A 188 4.39 25.24 -11.87
CA SER A 188 4.50 23.98 -12.61
C SER A 188 3.71 22.86 -11.91
N ALA A 189 2.83 22.24 -12.69
CA ALA A 189 2.05 21.06 -12.33
C ALA A 189 2.79 19.74 -12.64
N GLN A 190 4.08 19.80 -12.99
CA GLN A 190 4.85 18.58 -13.27
C GLN A 190 4.88 17.63 -12.06
N PRO A 191 4.98 16.31 -12.30
CA PRO A 191 5.13 15.33 -11.23
C PRO A 191 6.24 15.70 -10.23
N ILE A 192 6.00 15.44 -8.94
CA ILE A 192 6.90 15.80 -7.84
C ILE A 192 8.34 15.32 -8.06
N GLN A 193 8.53 14.19 -8.75
CA GLN A 193 9.84 13.65 -9.10
C GLN A 193 10.60 14.52 -10.12
N LEU A 194 9.89 15.04 -11.12
CA LEU A 194 10.47 15.95 -12.13
C LEU A 194 10.76 17.32 -11.52
N ILE A 195 9.89 17.80 -10.63
CA ILE A 195 10.14 19.04 -9.87
C ILE A 195 11.41 18.89 -9.03
N GLY A 196 11.49 17.85 -8.20
CA GLY A 196 12.68 17.62 -7.37
C GLY A 196 13.97 17.46 -8.16
N ALA A 197 13.93 16.74 -9.30
CA ALA A 197 15.08 16.63 -10.19
C ALA A 197 15.44 17.98 -10.86
N THR A 198 14.46 18.83 -11.14
CA THR A 198 14.71 20.16 -11.70
C THR A 198 15.29 21.11 -10.66
N VAL A 199 14.78 21.09 -9.43
CA VAL A 199 15.36 21.80 -8.29
C VAL A 199 16.81 21.37 -8.09
N ALA A 200 17.10 20.06 -8.06
CA ALA A 200 18.46 19.56 -7.92
C ALA A 200 19.39 20.09 -9.03
N ARG A 201 18.93 20.16 -10.29
CA ARG A 201 19.70 20.75 -11.40
C ARG A 201 19.98 22.23 -11.24
N HIS A 202 19.08 22.99 -10.61
CA HIS A 202 19.31 24.40 -10.31
C HIS A 202 20.28 24.55 -9.14
N VAL A 203 20.13 23.73 -8.10
CA VAL A 203 21.03 23.71 -6.93
C VAL A 203 22.47 23.34 -7.31
N ASP A 204 22.66 22.38 -8.21
CA ASP A 204 23.98 22.01 -8.75
C ASP A 204 24.71 23.19 -9.42
N ARG A 205 23.95 24.16 -9.94
CA ARG A 205 24.47 25.37 -10.60
C ARG A 205 24.41 26.61 -9.72
N ALA A 206 23.94 26.48 -8.48
CA ALA A 206 23.61 27.62 -7.63
C ALA A 206 24.84 28.39 -7.13
N GLY A 207 26.04 27.78 -7.11
CA GLY A 207 27.21 28.43 -6.54
C GLY A 207 26.95 28.89 -5.09
N ASP A 208 27.16 30.17 -4.81
CA ASP A 208 26.96 30.79 -3.48
C ASP A 208 25.57 31.43 -3.28
N HIS A 209 24.63 31.25 -4.20
CA HIS A 209 23.28 31.84 -4.05
C HIS A 209 22.51 31.22 -2.88
N THR A 210 21.75 32.06 -2.18
CA THR A 210 20.82 31.60 -1.15
C THR A 210 19.64 30.84 -1.78
N TRP A 211 18.96 30.03 -0.99
CA TRP A 211 17.78 29.28 -1.42
C TRP A 211 16.70 30.21 -1.99
N ARG A 212 16.46 31.35 -1.33
CA ARG A 212 15.43 32.31 -1.73
C ARG A 212 15.77 32.97 -3.07
N GLU A 213 17.02 33.37 -3.29
CA GLU A 213 17.47 33.98 -4.56
C GLU A 213 17.34 33.00 -5.71
N LEU A 214 17.80 31.75 -5.50
CA LEU A 214 17.76 30.71 -6.52
C LEU A 214 16.31 30.40 -6.93
N ALA A 215 15.40 30.31 -5.96
CA ALA A 215 14.04 29.87 -6.16
C ALA A 215 13.21 30.77 -7.09
N VAL A 216 13.38 32.10 -7.01
CA VAL A 216 12.62 33.07 -7.82
C VAL A 216 12.86 32.88 -9.33
N HIS A 217 14.01 32.34 -9.69
CA HIS A 217 14.40 32.11 -11.08
C HIS A 217 14.20 30.66 -11.55
N MET A 218 13.81 29.74 -10.67
CA MET A 218 13.61 28.35 -11.06
C MET A 218 12.38 28.20 -11.96
N ARG A 219 12.62 27.66 -13.15
CA ARG A 219 11.61 27.27 -14.12
C ARG A 219 11.71 25.79 -14.45
N ASP A 220 10.58 25.18 -14.81
CA ASP A 220 10.55 23.87 -15.42
C ASP A 220 11.02 23.92 -16.89
N ARG A 221 10.97 22.78 -17.58
CA ARG A 221 11.41 22.68 -18.99
C ARG A 221 10.54 23.48 -19.96
N SER A 222 9.31 23.80 -19.57
CA SER A 222 8.37 24.59 -20.37
C SER A 222 8.43 26.08 -20.02
N GLY A 223 9.35 26.49 -19.14
CA GLY A 223 9.47 27.88 -18.71
C GLY A 223 8.49 28.29 -17.61
N VAL A 224 7.73 27.35 -17.02
CA VAL A 224 6.76 27.65 -15.96
C VAL A 224 7.47 27.73 -14.60
N PRO A 225 7.16 28.73 -13.75
CA PRO A 225 7.70 28.84 -12.39
C PRO A 225 7.56 27.56 -11.57
N ILE A 226 8.63 27.12 -10.92
CA ILE A 226 8.53 26.00 -9.97
C ILE A 226 7.86 26.47 -8.68
N PHE A 227 8.33 27.59 -8.15
CA PHE A 227 7.76 28.24 -6.98
C PHE A 227 7.05 29.51 -7.41
N PHE A 228 6.01 29.88 -6.66
CA PHE A 228 5.29 31.11 -6.91
C PHE A 228 6.16 32.34 -6.60
N ASP A 229 6.82 32.31 -5.44
CA ASP A 229 7.76 33.32 -4.97
C ASP A 229 8.79 32.69 -4.01
N GLY A 230 9.64 33.53 -3.39
CA GLY A 230 10.62 33.07 -2.41
C GLY A 230 10.02 32.58 -1.08
N ALA A 231 8.81 33.01 -0.72
CA ALA A 231 8.13 32.54 0.49
C ALA A 231 7.53 31.14 0.28
N ASP A 232 6.92 30.89 -0.88
CA ASP A 232 6.48 29.56 -1.32
C ASP A 232 7.67 28.58 -1.38
N ALA A 233 8.81 29.04 -1.90
CA ALA A 233 10.02 28.23 -1.93
C ALA A 233 10.52 27.85 -0.54
N LEU A 234 10.47 28.77 0.43
CA LEU A 234 10.81 28.49 1.82
C LEU A 234 9.84 27.51 2.47
N ALA A 235 8.53 27.68 2.25
CA ALA A 235 7.52 26.74 2.73
C ALA A 235 7.77 25.33 2.18
N GLN A 236 8.21 25.24 0.92
CA GLN A 236 8.50 23.98 0.25
C GLN A 236 9.90 23.39 0.52
N GLN A 237 10.80 24.14 1.18
CA GLN A 237 12.15 23.67 1.50
C GLN A 237 12.13 22.40 2.36
N ARG A 238 11.16 22.28 3.27
CA ARG A 238 11.02 21.15 4.20
C ARG A 238 10.87 19.83 3.45
N TRP A 239 9.90 19.74 2.53
CA TRP A 239 9.65 18.50 1.81
C TRP A 239 10.79 18.16 0.85
N LEU A 240 11.45 19.16 0.26
CA LEU A 240 12.60 18.95 -0.62
C LEU A 240 13.79 18.34 0.15
N THR A 241 14.01 18.83 1.38
CA THR A 241 15.04 18.31 2.29
C THR A 241 14.71 16.89 2.73
N ILE A 242 13.50 16.66 3.26
CA ILE A 242 13.05 15.34 3.76
C ILE A 242 13.01 14.29 2.64
N ALA A 243 12.55 14.66 1.45
CA ALA A 243 12.59 13.76 0.29
C ALA A 243 14.01 13.53 -0.27
N GLY A 244 15.02 14.20 0.29
CA GLY A 244 16.43 14.06 -0.03
C GLY A 244 16.88 14.74 -1.33
N TRP A 245 16.08 15.63 -1.90
CA TRP A 245 16.43 16.35 -3.13
C TRP A 245 17.55 17.36 -2.90
N ILE A 246 17.46 18.09 -1.80
CA ILE A 246 18.42 19.11 -1.39
C ILE A 246 18.80 18.91 0.07
N THR A 247 19.86 19.58 0.51
CA THR A 247 20.11 19.95 1.90
C THR A 247 20.26 21.46 1.95
N VAL A 248 20.05 22.08 3.11
CA VAL A 248 20.25 23.54 3.27
C VAL A 248 21.09 23.76 4.51
N HIS A 249 22.20 24.49 4.35
CA HIS A 249 23.10 24.88 5.43
C HIS A 249 23.26 26.41 5.37
N GLU A 250 22.93 27.12 6.44
CA GLU A 250 23.01 28.60 6.48
C GLU A 250 22.32 29.26 5.27
N ASP A 251 21.11 28.82 4.94
CA ASP A 251 20.32 29.24 3.77
C ASP A 251 20.92 28.93 2.38
N ARG A 252 22.07 28.25 2.32
CA ARG A 252 22.68 27.82 1.07
C ARG A 252 22.24 26.39 0.73
N PRO A 253 21.59 26.19 -0.43
CA PRO A 253 21.17 24.86 -0.84
C PRO A 253 22.35 24.06 -1.40
N ALA A 254 22.42 22.80 -1.03
CA ALA A 254 23.34 21.81 -1.58
C ALA A 254 22.57 20.56 -2.03
N LEU A 255 23.23 19.68 -2.78
CA LEU A 255 22.60 18.48 -3.30
C LEU A 255 22.40 17.41 -2.22
N GLY A 256 21.14 17.04 -2.01
CA GLY A 256 20.78 15.89 -1.19
C GLY A 256 21.11 14.56 -1.87
N PRO A 257 21.07 13.43 -1.14
CA PRO A 257 21.39 12.10 -1.67
C PRO A 257 20.55 11.68 -2.87
N ARG A 258 19.27 12.08 -2.91
CA ARG A 258 18.38 11.81 -4.05
C ARG A 258 18.69 12.74 -5.23
N GLY A 259 18.97 14.02 -4.97
CA GLY A 259 19.40 14.98 -5.98
C GLY A 259 20.65 14.51 -6.73
N ARG A 260 21.70 14.13 -5.99
CA ARG A 260 22.94 13.57 -6.57
C ARG A 260 22.67 12.36 -7.46
N ARG A 261 21.86 11.41 -6.99
CA ARG A 261 21.48 10.22 -7.78
C ARG A 261 20.70 10.56 -9.04
N ALA A 262 19.83 11.56 -9.00
CA ALA A 262 19.07 12.00 -10.16
C ALA A 262 19.96 12.64 -11.24
N LEU A 263 21.01 13.37 -10.83
CA LEU A 263 21.97 13.98 -11.76
C LEU A 263 22.96 12.96 -12.34
N ALA A 264 23.38 11.98 -11.54
CA ALA A 264 24.28 10.91 -11.99
C ALA A 264 23.64 9.99 -13.04
N ARG A 265 22.31 9.90 -13.07
CA ARG A 265 21.57 9.19 -14.11
C ARG A 265 21.62 9.99 -15.42
N LYS A 266 22.56 9.67 -16.30
CA LYS A 266 22.57 10.18 -17.67
C LYS A 266 21.21 9.88 -18.34
N PRO A 267 20.59 10.86 -19.03
CA PRO A 267 19.44 10.57 -19.86
C PRO A 267 19.87 9.57 -20.93
N ARG A 268 19.20 8.42 -20.97
CA ARG A 268 19.21 7.52 -22.13
C ARG A 268 18.28 8.10 -23.20
#